data_AF-A0A3M0ZFH4-F1
#
_entry.id   AF-A0A3M0ZFH4-F1
#
_cell.length_a   1.000
_cell.length_b   1.000
_cell.length_c   1.000
_cell.angle_alpha   90.00
_cell.angle_beta   90.00
_cell.angle_gamma   90.00
#
_symmetry.space_group_name_H-M   'P 1'
#
loop_
_entity.id
_entity.type
_entity.pdbx_description
1 polymer ?
#
loop_
_entity_poly.entity_id
_entity_poly.type
_entity_poly.pdbx_seq_one_letter_code
_entity_poly.pdbx_strand_id
1 'polypeptide(L)'
;PGETADSERGSVLVATGGAHALRARLSALESSGRVRVVSRPRIVVVENEEATIESVRILRVRLPERTAVVERGRSGEGRAVEEFPVGVSLKVRTYSLGDEAVGMRVEAKSSTLGRPQPPDMIPEELSRRVAAEVVVADGETAVLGGLLREGRRRERAGVPVLGSLPGLGSLFGRRSRQSDGEELLVLVTPTRIE
;
A
#
# COMPACT_ATOMS: atom_id res chain seq x y z
N PRO A 1 -32.97 28.09 -30.15
CA PRO A 1 -32.63 26.65 -30.30
C PRO A 1 -31.35 26.34 -29.52
N GLY A 2 -31.52 26.12 -28.21
CA GLY A 2 -30.45 25.78 -27.28
C GLY A 2 -30.46 24.29 -27.01
N GLU A 3 -29.34 23.64 -27.28
CA GLU A 3 -29.07 22.25 -26.96
C GLU A 3 -28.13 22.27 -25.74
N THR A 4 -28.65 21.97 -24.57
CA THR A 4 -27.84 21.75 -23.36
C THR A 4 -27.81 20.26 -23.10
N ALA A 5 -26.60 19.70 -23.24
CA ALA A 5 -26.25 18.33 -23.00
C ALA A 5 -26.64 17.91 -21.58
N ASP A 6 -27.39 16.80 -21.51
CA ASP A 6 -27.69 16.07 -20.30
C ASP A 6 -26.41 15.35 -19.83
N SER A 7 -26.00 15.62 -18.59
CA SER A 7 -24.80 15.06 -17.97
C SER A 7 -25.25 13.97 -17.02
N GLU A 8 -25.23 12.72 -17.50
CA GLU A 8 -25.42 11.54 -16.66
C GLU A 8 -24.26 11.43 -15.66
N ARG A 9 -24.47 11.96 -14.45
CA ARG A 9 -23.62 11.68 -13.28
C ARG A 9 -23.97 10.30 -12.74
N GLY A 10 -23.20 9.30 -13.15
CA GLY A 10 -23.24 7.96 -12.55
C GLY A 10 -22.91 8.03 -11.06
N SER A 11 -23.91 7.88 -10.21
CA SER A 11 -23.74 7.73 -8.76
C SER A 11 -23.34 6.29 -8.45
N VAL A 12 -22.11 6.12 -7.98
CA VAL A 12 -21.65 4.84 -7.43
C VAL A 12 -22.25 4.70 -6.03
N LEU A 13 -23.23 3.82 -5.87
CA LEU A 13 -23.85 3.49 -4.59
C LEU A 13 -22.87 2.65 -3.76
N VAL A 14 -22.31 3.23 -2.69
CA VAL A 14 -21.37 2.56 -1.78
C VAL A 14 -22.14 1.87 -0.65
N ALA A 15 -21.98 0.54 -0.52
CA ALA A 15 -22.64 -0.26 0.52
C ALA A 15 -21.93 -0.12 1.88
N THR A 16 -22.44 0.77 2.75
CA THR A 16 -21.87 1.09 4.07
C THR A 16 -21.98 -0.06 5.09
N GLY A 17 -23.11 -0.78 5.13
CA GLY A 17 -23.35 -1.85 6.11
C GLY A 17 -22.38 -3.05 6.02
N GLY A 18 -21.87 -3.36 4.82
CA GLY A 18 -20.91 -4.45 4.62
C GLY A 18 -19.50 -4.12 5.13
N ALA A 19 -19.12 -2.84 5.10
CA ALA A 19 -17.79 -2.38 5.44
C ALA A 19 -17.49 -2.53 6.95
N HIS A 20 -18.45 -2.25 7.82
CA HIS A 20 -18.31 -2.43 9.28
C HIS A 20 -18.16 -3.89 9.67
N ALA A 21 -19.00 -4.76 9.14
CA ALA A 21 -18.91 -6.20 9.40
C ALA A 21 -17.58 -6.77 8.90
N LEU A 22 -17.08 -6.31 7.75
CA LEU A 22 -15.77 -6.66 7.24
C LEU A 22 -14.65 -6.16 8.15
N ARG A 23 -14.69 -4.90 8.59
CA ARG A 23 -13.70 -4.30 9.49
C ARG A 23 -13.62 -5.05 10.82
N ALA A 24 -14.76 -5.40 11.41
CA ALA A 24 -14.82 -6.19 12.64
C ALA A 24 -14.21 -7.59 12.47
N ARG A 25 -14.53 -8.27 11.36
CA ARG A 25 -13.93 -9.57 11.02
C ARG A 25 -12.42 -9.47 10.80
N LEU A 26 -11.94 -8.45 10.07
CA LEU A 26 -10.51 -8.23 9.85
C LEU A 26 -9.77 -7.98 11.17
N SER A 27 -10.36 -7.21 12.09
CA SER A 27 -9.79 -6.98 13.42
C SER A 27 -9.71 -8.28 14.25
N ALA A 28 -10.72 -9.15 14.17
CA ALA A 28 -10.70 -10.46 14.80
C ALA A 28 -9.68 -11.42 14.15
N LEU A 29 -9.48 -11.33 12.83
CA LEU A 29 -8.46 -12.11 12.13
C LEU A 29 -7.05 -11.64 12.48
N GLU A 30 -6.84 -10.33 12.64
CA GLU A 30 -5.60 -9.72 13.12
C GLU A 30 -5.27 -10.19 14.55
N SER A 31 -6.24 -10.18 15.47
CA SER A 31 -6.01 -10.66 16.85
C SER A 31 -5.68 -12.15 16.91
N SER A 32 -6.18 -12.94 15.96
CA SER A 32 -5.83 -14.35 15.80
C SER A 32 -4.51 -14.60 15.04
N GLY A 33 -3.80 -13.54 14.63
CA GLY A 33 -2.51 -13.61 13.92
C GLY A 33 -2.60 -14.09 12.46
N ARG A 34 -3.80 -14.20 11.89
CA ARG A 34 -4.03 -14.69 10.51
C ARG A 34 -3.90 -13.62 9.45
N VAL A 35 -3.98 -12.35 9.84
CA VAL A 35 -3.82 -11.17 8.98
C VAL A 35 -2.88 -10.19 9.68
N ARG A 36 -1.99 -9.54 8.92
CA ARG A 36 -1.07 -8.52 9.44
C ARG A 36 -1.42 -7.17 8.83
N VAL A 37 -1.79 -6.20 9.66
CA VAL A 37 -2.01 -4.82 9.22
C VAL A 37 -0.66 -4.14 9.02
N VAL A 38 -0.41 -3.65 7.81
CA VAL A 38 0.86 -2.99 7.47
C VAL A 38 0.91 -1.58 8.04
N SER A 39 -0.20 -0.82 7.99
CA SER A 39 -0.25 0.58 8.44
C SER A 39 -1.67 1.08 8.69
N ARG A 40 -1.81 2.06 9.61
CA ARG A 40 -3.06 2.77 9.95
C ARG A 40 -2.80 4.29 10.06
N PRO A 41 -2.53 4.99 8.94
CA PRO A 41 -2.32 6.43 8.97
C PRO A 41 -3.59 7.15 9.46
N ARG A 42 -3.42 8.20 10.25
CA ARG A 42 -4.49 9.10 10.70
C ARG A 42 -4.01 10.53 10.53
N ILE A 43 -4.86 11.39 10.00
CA ILE A 43 -4.56 12.79 9.74
C ILE A 43 -5.79 13.63 10.06
N VAL A 44 -5.58 14.79 10.66
CA VAL A 44 -6.61 15.81 10.87
C VAL A 44 -6.42 16.86 9.78
N VAL A 45 -7.52 17.27 9.17
CA VAL A 45 -7.52 18.19 8.03
C VAL A 45 -8.65 19.18 8.19
N VAL A 46 -8.39 20.43 7.83
CA VAL A 46 -9.41 21.48 7.77
C VAL A 46 -10.25 21.26 6.51
N GLU A 47 -11.53 21.58 6.57
CA GLU A 47 -12.41 21.46 5.42
C GLU A 47 -11.85 22.22 4.21
N ASN A 48 -11.95 21.60 3.03
CA ASN A 48 -11.45 22.09 1.75
C ASN A 48 -9.93 22.24 1.62
N GLU A 49 -9.17 21.96 2.67
CA GLU A 49 -7.71 21.93 2.63
C GLU A 49 -7.18 20.53 2.28
N GLU A 50 -6.01 20.50 1.64
CA GLU A 50 -5.29 19.25 1.39
C GLU A 50 -4.33 18.98 2.54
N ALA A 51 -4.35 17.76 3.06
CA ALA A 51 -3.40 17.31 4.07
C ALA A 51 -2.75 16.01 3.63
N THR A 52 -1.45 15.89 3.91
CA THR A 52 -0.65 14.70 3.58
C THR A 52 0.11 14.23 4.81
N ILE A 53 0.09 12.93 5.07
CA ILE A 53 0.91 12.25 6.08
C ILE A 53 1.71 11.15 5.39
N GLU A 54 3.01 11.10 5.69
CA GLU A 54 3.93 10.15 5.09
C GLU A 54 4.80 9.48 6.15
N SER A 55 4.98 8.17 6.03
CA SER A 55 5.93 7.37 6.78
C SER A 55 6.79 6.62 5.78
N VAL A 56 7.88 7.24 5.36
CA VAL A 56 8.75 6.75 4.29
C VAL A 56 10.18 6.53 4.77
N ARG A 57 10.84 5.54 4.18
CA ARG A 57 12.28 5.34 4.26
C ARG A 57 12.87 5.85 2.95
N ILE A 58 13.91 6.68 3.03
CA ILE A 58 14.57 7.21 1.84
C ILE A 58 15.72 6.30 1.47
N LEU A 59 15.67 5.74 0.26
CA LEU A 59 16.75 4.97 -0.32
C LEU A 59 17.64 5.89 -1.14
N ARG A 60 18.94 5.87 -0.84
CA ARG A 60 19.94 6.69 -1.53
C ARG A 60 20.75 5.81 -2.45
N VAL A 61 20.54 5.95 -3.75
CA VAL A 61 21.28 5.22 -4.78
C VAL A 61 22.34 6.14 -5.38
N ARG A 62 23.59 5.66 -5.46
CA ARG A 62 24.67 6.40 -6.12
C ARG A 62 24.55 6.18 -7.61
N LEU A 63 24.47 7.26 -8.38
CA LEU A 63 24.52 7.18 -9.83
C LEU A 63 25.95 6.82 -10.25
N PRO A 64 26.15 5.95 -11.27
CA PRO A 64 27.47 5.68 -11.80
C PRO A 64 28.08 6.99 -12.32
N GLU A 65 29.30 7.27 -11.89
CA GLU A 65 30.04 8.47 -12.28
C GLU A 65 30.15 8.52 -13.80
N ARG A 66 29.52 9.51 -14.43
CA ARG A 66 29.91 9.89 -15.79
C ARG A 66 31.24 10.59 -15.66
N THR A 67 32.29 9.90 -16.10
CA THR A 67 33.69 10.35 -16.23
C THR A 67 33.83 11.86 -16.37
N ALA A 68 34.70 12.42 -15.52
CA ALA A 68 35.07 13.83 -15.41
C ALA A 68 35.09 14.59 -16.75
N VAL A 69 34.38 15.72 -16.80
CA VAL A 69 34.73 16.80 -17.74
C VAL A 69 35.96 17.49 -17.16
N VAL A 70 37.10 17.32 -17.82
CA VAL A 70 38.32 18.08 -17.51
C VAL A 70 38.12 19.51 -18.03
N GLU A 71 37.61 20.41 -17.19
CA GLU A 71 37.74 21.85 -17.41
C GLU A 71 38.66 22.46 -16.35
N ARG A 72 39.84 22.88 -16.80
CA ARG A 72 40.83 23.76 -16.16
C ARG A 72 40.88 23.72 -14.63
N GLY A 73 41.57 22.71 -14.08
CA GLY A 73 42.33 22.86 -12.83
C GLY A 73 41.57 22.77 -11.50
N ARG A 74 40.26 22.50 -11.49
CA ARG A 74 39.54 22.12 -10.26
C ARG A 74 38.63 20.92 -10.52
N SER A 75 39.14 19.74 -10.19
CA SER A 75 38.37 18.50 -10.11
C SER A 75 37.47 18.54 -8.88
N GLY A 76 36.19 18.89 -9.06
CA GLY A 76 35.15 18.61 -8.08
C GLY A 76 34.33 17.41 -8.53
N GLU A 77 34.51 16.25 -7.90
CA GLU A 77 33.62 15.10 -8.07
C GLU A 77 32.26 15.41 -7.42
N GLY A 78 31.32 15.92 -8.21
CA GLY A 78 29.91 16.00 -7.81
C GLY A 78 29.30 14.60 -7.86
N ARG A 79 29.23 13.90 -6.72
CA ARG A 79 28.55 12.61 -6.64
C ARG A 79 27.04 12.83 -6.61
N ALA A 80 26.37 12.52 -7.71
CA ALA A 80 24.91 12.56 -7.76
C ALA A 80 24.32 11.36 -7.00
N VAL A 81 23.44 11.64 -6.04
CA VAL A 81 22.69 10.64 -5.28
C VAL A 81 21.22 10.83 -5.61
N GLU A 82 20.55 9.77 -6.03
CA GLU A 82 19.10 9.75 -6.24
C GLU A 82 18.39 9.22 -4.99
N GLU A 83 17.28 9.86 -4.62
CA GLU A 83 16.52 9.55 -3.42
C GLU A 83 15.15 8.96 -3.78
N PHE A 84 14.89 7.73 -3.33
CA PHE A 84 13.64 7.02 -3.55
C PHE A 84 12.89 6.84 -2.22
N PRO A 85 11.80 7.60 -1.96
CA PRO A 85 11.01 7.45 -0.75
C PRO A 85 10.09 6.22 -0.87
N VAL A 86 10.28 5.26 0.04
CA VAL A 86 9.51 4.01 0.07
C VAL A 86 8.85 3.81 1.43
N GLY A 87 7.52 3.70 1.43
CA GLY A 87 6.74 3.55 2.64
C GLY A 87 5.26 3.84 2.40
N VAL A 88 4.57 4.37 3.41
CA VAL A 88 3.13 4.64 3.32
C VAL A 88 2.90 6.15 3.26
N SER A 89 2.07 6.59 2.31
CA SER A 89 1.56 7.96 2.26
C SER A 89 0.05 7.98 2.12
N LEU A 90 -0.57 8.93 2.81
CA LEU A 90 -1.98 9.25 2.73
C LEU A 90 -2.11 10.74 2.47
N LYS A 91 -2.72 11.08 1.34
CA LYS A 91 -3.15 12.43 0.98
C LYS A 91 -4.67 12.45 0.96
N VAL A 92 -5.25 13.45 1.60
CA VAL A 92 -6.70 13.61 1.69
C VAL A 92 -7.09 15.07 1.59
N ARG A 93 -8.22 15.31 0.93
CA ARG A 93 -8.97 16.57 1.00
C ARG A 93 -10.42 16.24 1.30
N THR A 94 -11.01 16.95 2.26
CA THR A 94 -12.39 16.71 2.69
C THR A 94 -13.28 17.91 2.38
N TYR A 95 -14.59 17.66 2.27
CA TYR A 95 -15.63 18.68 2.19
C TYR A 95 -16.89 18.17 2.90
N SER A 96 -17.60 19.05 3.60
CA SER A 96 -18.83 18.68 4.29
C SER A 96 -19.98 18.55 3.28
N LEU A 97 -20.80 17.52 3.44
CA LEU A 97 -22.00 17.31 2.64
C LEU A 97 -23.21 17.25 3.57
N GLY A 98 -23.67 18.43 4.00
CA GLY A 98 -24.63 18.56 5.09
C GLY A 98 -23.99 18.19 6.44
N ASP A 99 -24.84 17.75 7.39
CA ASP A 99 -24.41 17.44 8.76
C ASP A 99 -24.03 15.97 8.98
N GLU A 100 -24.50 15.07 8.11
CA GLU A 100 -24.36 13.61 8.32
C GLU A 100 -23.25 12.97 7.47
N ALA A 101 -22.72 13.66 6.45
CA ALA A 101 -21.80 13.08 5.50
C ALA A 101 -20.59 13.96 5.19
N VAL A 102 -19.46 13.29 4.92
CA VAL A 102 -18.19 13.89 4.56
C VAL A 102 -17.76 13.33 3.21
N GLY A 103 -17.60 14.23 2.24
CA GLY A 103 -16.92 13.93 0.98
C GLY A 103 -15.41 13.96 1.17
N MET A 104 -14.72 12.98 0.59
CA MET A 104 -13.28 12.84 0.69
C MET A 104 -12.69 12.48 -0.67
N ARG A 105 -11.71 13.27 -1.12
CA ARG A 105 -10.77 12.84 -2.16
C ARG A 105 -9.56 12.23 -1.47
N VAL A 106 -9.38 10.93 -1.64
CA VAL A 106 -8.37 10.14 -0.93
C VAL A 106 -7.38 9.57 -1.93
N GLU A 107 -6.10 9.74 -1.62
CA GLU A 107 -4.99 9.12 -2.30
C GLU A 107 -4.11 8.40 -1.27
N ALA A 108 -4.10 7.08 -1.32
CA ALA A 108 -3.30 6.24 -0.44
C ALA A 108 -2.26 5.48 -1.27
N LYS A 109 -0.99 5.55 -0.88
CA LYS A 109 0.11 4.79 -1.47
C LYS A 109 0.77 3.94 -0.38
N SER A 110 1.10 2.70 -0.71
CA SER A 110 1.96 1.83 0.09
C SER A 110 3.03 1.25 -0.81
N SER A 111 4.29 1.51 -0.48
CA SER A 111 5.44 0.95 -1.18
C SER A 111 6.40 0.24 -0.24
N THR A 112 7.02 -0.80 -0.78
CA THR A 112 7.99 -1.66 -0.09
C THR A 112 9.18 -1.91 -1.01
N LEU A 113 10.29 -2.32 -0.43
CA LEU A 113 11.49 -2.66 -1.18
C LEU A 113 11.49 -4.15 -1.47
N GLY A 114 11.68 -4.47 -2.75
CA GLY A 114 11.97 -5.81 -3.22
C GLY A 114 13.38 -6.25 -2.82
N ARG A 115 13.77 -7.44 -3.29
CA ARG A 115 15.12 -7.95 -3.07
C ARG A 115 16.09 -7.25 -4.03
N PRO A 116 17.25 -6.78 -3.55
CA PRO A 116 18.36 -6.36 -4.40
C PRO A 116 18.68 -7.45 -5.43
N GLN A 117 18.80 -7.07 -6.70
CA GLN A 117 19.18 -7.99 -7.78
C GLN A 117 20.51 -7.55 -8.40
N PRO A 118 21.39 -8.49 -8.77
CA PRO A 118 22.58 -8.17 -9.56
C PRO A 118 22.19 -7.55 -10.91
N PRO A 119 23.03 -6.67 -11.50
CA PRO A 119 24.43 -6.41 -11.14
C PRO A 119 24.66 -5.26 -10.15
N ASP A 120 23.72 -4.33 -10.01
CA ASP A 120 23.87 -3.09 -9.22
C ASP A 120 23.40 -3.21 -7.76
N MET A 121 22.71 -4.31 -7.42
CA MET A 121 22.15 -4.55 -6.09
C MET A 121 21.16 -3.45 -5.66
N ILE A 122 20.50 -2.80 -6.62
CA ILE A 122 19.44 -1.82 -6.32
C ILE A 122 18.13 -2.59 -6.12
N PRO A 123 17.44 -2.42 -4.97
CA PRO A 123 16.14 -3.06 -4.77
C PRO A 123 15.03 -2.39 -5.59
N GLU A 124 14.14 -3.19 -6.17
CA GLU A 124 12.93 -2.70 -6.83
C GLU A 124 11.95 -2.05 -5.82
N GLU A 125 11.21 -1.03 -6.26
CA GLU A 125 10.06 -0.52 -5.49
C GLU A 125 8.79 -1.28 -5.89
N LEU A 126 8.18 -1.97 -4.93
CA LEU A 126 6.84 -2.52 -5.08
C LEU A 126 5.83 -1.54 -4.49
N SER A 127 5.19 -0.75 -5.35
CA SER A 127 4.21 0.28 -4.98
C SER A 127 2.78 -0.13 -5.33
N ARG A 128 1.85 0.15 -4.42
CA ARG A 128 0.40 0.06 -4.61
C ARG A 128 -0.23 1.40 -4.28
N ARG A 129 -1.18 1.83 -5.10
CA ARG A 129 -1.83 3.13 -4.96
C ARG A 129 -3.32 3.03 -5.26
N VAL A 130 -4.12 3.72 -4.45
CA VAL A 130 -5.55 3.93 -4.66
C VAL A 130 -5.79 5.44 -4.65
N ALA A 131 -6.48 5.94 -5.67
CA ALA A 131 -6.96 7.32 -5.75
C ALA A 131 -8.44 7.28 -6.08
N ALA A 132 -9.28 7.79 -5.17
CA ALA A 132 -10.73 7.74 -5.29
C ALA A 132 -11.36 8.95 -4.61
N GLU A 133 -12.57 9.30 -5.05
CA GLU A 133 -13.44 10.24 -4.38
C GLU A 133 -14.65 9.49 -3.83
N VAL A 134 -14.94 9.67 -2.55
CA VAL A 134 -15.99 8.94 -1.84
C VAL A 134 -16.77 9.89 -0.95
N VAL A 135 -18.05 9.60 -0.75
CA VAL A 135 -18.88 10.24 0.27
C VAL A 135 -19.20 9.18 1.32
N VAL A 136 -18.93 9.50 2.59
CA VAL A 136 -19.11 8.59 3.72
C VAL A 136 -19.81 9.33 4.84
N ALA A 137 -20.75 8.68 5.51
CA ALA A 137 -21.38 9.25 6.69
C ALA A 137 -20.35 9.45 7.82
N ASP A 138 -20.58 10.42 8.69
CA ASP A 138 -19.68 10.69 9.82
C ASP A 138 -19.57 9.46 10.74
N GLY A 139 -18.33 9.10 11.11
CA GLY A 139 -18.03 7.90 11.91
C GLY A 139 -18.16 6.56 11.17
N GLU A 140 -18.75 6.53 9.98
CA GLU A 140 -18.93 5.33 9.18
C GLU A 140 -17.65 4.95 8.41
N THR A 141 -17.52 3.68 8.02
CA THR A 141 -16.35 3.22 7.26
C THR A 141 -16.74 2.88 5.82
N ALA A 142 -15.97 3.39 4.86
CA ALA A 142 -16.07 2.97 3.46
C ALA A 142 -14.85 2.16 3.03
N VAL A 143 -15.07 1.22 2.11
CA VAL A 143 -14.02 0.46 1.43
C VAL A 143 -13.77 1.12 0.08
N LEU A 144 -12.57 1.69 -0.11
CA LEU A 144 -12.20 2.34 -1.37
C LEU A 144 -11.79 1.35 -2.46
N GLY A 145 -11.29 0.18 -2.05
CA GLY A 145 -10.89 -0.88 -2.96
C GLY A 145 -9.82 -1.79 -2.36
N GLY A 146 -9.46 -2.81 -3.13
CA GLY A 146 -8.33 -3.67 -2.79
C GLY A 146 -7.69 -4.35 -3.99
N LEU A 147 -6.42 -4.71 -3.84
CA LEU A 147 -5.63 -5.46 -4.81
C LEU A 147 -5.32 -6.84 -4.21
N LEU A 148 -5.99 -7.88 -4.71
CA LEU A 148 -5.80 -9.26 -4.26
C LEU A 148 -4.64 -9.91 -5.03
N ARG A 149 -3.68 -10.52 -4.33
CA ARG A 149 -2.57 -11.26 -4.95
C ARG A 149 -2.37 -12.61 -4.25
N GLU A 150 -2.80 -13.69 -4.90
CA GLU A 150 -2.56 -15.05 -4.39
C GLU A 150 -1.17 -15.57 -4.79
N GLY A 151 -0.23 -15.62 -3.82
CA GLY A 151 1.08 -16.26 -3.98
C GLY A 151 1.20 -17.50 -3.10
N ARG A 152 1.04 -18.71 -3.68
CA ARG A 152 1.26 -19.97 -2.94
C ARG A 152 2.61 -20.57 -3.31
N ARG A 153 3.61 -20.47 -2.41
CA ARG A 153 4.91 -21.14 -2.60
C ARG A 153 5.05 -22.33 -1.66
N ARG A 154 5.18 -23.53 -2.24
CA ARG A 154 5.43 -24.78 -1.50
C ARG A 154 6.85 -25.25 -1.79
N GLU A 155 7.71 -25.24 -0.78
CA GLU A 155 9.06 -25.79 -0.87
C GLU A 155 9.15 -27.09 -0.07
N ARG A 156 9.66 -28.14 -0.72
CA ARG A 156 9.96 -29.43 -0.08
C ARG A 156 11.47 -29.64 -0.19
N ALA A 157 12.15 -29.74 0.94
CA ALA A 157 13.55 -30.13 1.03
C ALA A 157 13.66 -31.42 1.83
N GLY A 158 14.39 -32.43 1.35
CA GLY A 158 14.54 -33.70 2.06
C GLY A 158 15.48 -34.67 1.34
N VAL A 159 15.96 -35.68 2.06
CA VAL A 159 16.81 -36.74 1.50
C VAL A 159 15.95 -37.66 0.63
N PRO A 160 16.23 -37.85 -0.68
CA PRO A 160 15.33 -38.52 -1.63
C PRO A 160 14.88 -39.93 -1.25
N VAL A 161 15.73 -40.69 -0.54
CA VAL A 161 15.47 -42.10 -0.16
C VAL A 161 14.79 -42.22 1.21
N LEU A 162 15.16 -41.40 2.18
CA LEU A 162 14.64 -41.48 3.55
C LEU A 162 13.36 -40.64 3.76
N GLY A 163 13.18 -39.60 2.94
CA GLY A 163 12.02 -38.69 3.03
C GLY A 163 10.71 -39.27 2.52
N SER A 164 10.75 -40.37 1.76
CA SER A 164 9.57 -41.06 1.18
C SER A 164 9.09 -42.26 2.01
N LEU A 165 9.82 -42.64 3.08
CA LEU A 165 9.44 -43.77 3.93
C LEU A 165 8.17 -43.45 4.74
N PRO A 166 7.12 -44.29 4.67
CA PRO A 166 5.94 -44.14 5.51
C PRO A 166 6.33 -44.25 6.99
N GLY A 167 5.86 -43.31 7.81
CA GLY A 167 6.12 -43.26 9.26
C GLY A 167 7.37 -42.47 9.69
N LEU A 168 8.44 -42.41 8.88
CA LEU A 168 9.71 -41.72 9.24
C LEU A 168 10.05 -40.49 8.38
N GLY A 169 9.37 -40.29 7.25
CA GLY A 169 9.66 -39.19 6.32
C GLY A 169 9.54 -37.77 6.90
N SER A 170 8.86 -37.57 8.04
CA SER A 170 8.79 -36.27 8.73
C SER A 170 10.06 -35.90 9.51
N LEU A 171 10.93 -36.86 9.82
CA LEU A 171 12.21 -36.62 10.53
C LEU A 171 13.34 -36.29 9.55
N PHE A 172 13.22 -36.70 8.28
CA PHE A 172 14.24 -36.55 7.24
C PHE A 172 13.82 -35.61 6.09
N GLY A 173 12.66 -34.96 6.22
CA GLY A 173 12.13 -34.00 5.26
C GLY A 173 11.66 -32.72 5.95
N ARG A 174 12.15 -31.57 5.48
CA ARG A 174 11.68 -30.25 5.89
C ARG A 174 10.67 -29.74 4.86
N ARG A 175 9.43 -29.50 5.32
CA ARG A 175 8.38 -28.86 4.52
C ARG A 175 8.33 -27.39 4.91
N SER A 176 8.68 -26.50 3.98
CA SER A 176 8.48 -25.06 4.16
C SER A 176 7.26 -24.63 3.35
N ARG A 177 6.26 -24.06 4.02
CA ARG A 177 5.13 -23.42 3.36
C ARG A 177 5.34 -21.92 3.54
N GLN A 178 5.59 -21.21 2.45
CA GLN A 178 5.71 -19.76 2.45
C GLN A 178 4.54 -19.19 1.64
N SER A 179 3.69 -18.40 2.30
CA SER A 179 2.56 -17.72 1.66
C SER A 179 2.93 -16.24 1.56
N ASP A 180 3.43 -15.83 0.39
CA ASP A 180 3.75 -14.43 0.10
C ASP A 180 2.57 -13.81 -0.66
N GLY A 181 1.43 -13.67 0.02
CA GLY A 181 0.25 -12.96 -0.48
C GLY A 181 0.15 -11.61 0.19
N GLU A 182 0.50 -10.54 -0.54
CA GLU A 182 0.38 -9.17 -0.05
C GLU A 182 -0.82 -8.51 -0.73
N GLU A 183 -1.90 -8.35 0.03
CA GLU A 183 -3.13 -7.69 -0.40
C GLU A 183 -3.16 -6.24 0.12
N LEU A 184 -3.45 -5.28 -0.75
CA LEU A 184 -3.78 -3.91 -0.30
C LEU A 184 -5.29 -3.84 -0.12
N LEU A 185 -5.77 -3.45 1.06
CA LEU A 185 -7.16 -3.10 1.32
C LEU A 185 -7.20 -1.71 1.94
N VAL A 186 -7.92 -0.78 1.31
CA VAL A 186 -8.01 0.61 1.78
C VAL A 186 -9.38 0.85 2.37
N LEU A 187 -9.43 1.07 3.68
CA LEU A 187 -10.62 1.49 4.41
C LEU A 187 -10.42 2.92 4.91
N VAL A 188 -11.46 3.74 4.80
CA VAL A 188 -11.46 5.12 5.30
C VAL A 188 -12.65 5.35 6.22
N THR A 189 -12.42 6.13 7.27
CA THR A 189 -13.42 6.48 8.28
C THR A 189 -13.25 7.97 8.58
N PRO A 190 -14.14 8.85 8.08
CA PRO A 190 -14.13 10.23 8.54
C PRO A 190 -14.63 10.32 9.98
N THR A 191 -14.15 11.31 10.70
CA THR A 191 -14.69 11.69 12.00
C THR A 191 -14.60 13.21 12.08
N ARG A 192 -15.74 13.88 12.16
CA ARG A 192 -15.82 15.32 12.37
C ARG A 192 -15.35 15.63 13.79
N ILE A 193 -14.58 16.69 13.93
CA ILE A 193 -14.14 17.22 15.23
C ILE A 193 -14.81 18.58 15.34
N GLU A 194 -15.64 18.75 16.36
CA GLU A 194 -16.30 20.00 16.72
C GLU A 194 -15.46 20.81 17.73
#